data_AF-A0A9J7M2H1-F1
#
_entry.id   AF-A0A9J7M2H1-F1
#
_cell.length_a   1.000
_cell.length_b   1.000
_cell.length_c   1.000
_cell.angle_alpha   90.00
_cell.angle_beta   90.00
_cell.angle_gamma   90.00
#
_symmetry.space_group_name_H-M   'P 1'
#
loop_
_entity.id
_entity.type
_entity.pdbx_description
1 polymer ?
#
loop_
_entity_poly.entity_id
_entity_poly.type
_entity_poly.pdbx_seq_one_letter_code
_entity_poly.pdbx_strand_id
1 'polypeptide(L)'
;MLRKCYAPLILTKTFWTPRVTLIRLRTMMITLLVLTTLASLAVTSPVLPTQTWPPAFCNKLECPKYTTVKTTKDYEERIYKAAKWTSTIVSGMEYNPAVSEGFMKLFSYIEGNNKKKAVIPMTAPVATKVEHGQGPYCKTNFTVSFFVPFADQADPPQPSAADVFTNPLPQMTAFVKSFGGFAKEKDWTETAQALAESLDNATISYHKDFYYTAGYNSPFQLFDRHNEVWFIKAD
;
A
#
# COMPACT_ATOMS: atom_id res chain seq x y z
N MET A 1 71.24 9.13 -16.34
CA MET A 1 71.95 9.34 -15.05
C MET A 1 71.01 8.87 -13.94
N LEU A 2 71.20 7.63 -13.44
CA LEU A 2 71.75 7.26 -12.11
C LEU A 2 70.77 7.56 -10.94
N ARG A 3 70.41 6.72 -9.96
CA ARG A 3 70.53 5.30 -9.49
C ARG A 3 69.40 5.16 -8.42
N LYS A 4 68.51 4.15 -8.42
CA LYS A 4 68.54 2.81 -7.76
C LYS A 4 68.75 2.73 -6.23
N CYS A 5 67.93 1.83 -5.61
CA CYS A 5 68.11 0.98 -4.39
C CYS A 5 67.42 1.45 -3.09
N TYR A 6 67.00 0.60 -2.12
CA TYR A 6 66.39 -0.75 -1.99
C TYR A 6 66.14 -0.95 -0.46
N ALA A 7 65.23 -1.85 -0.06
CA ALA A 7 64.91 -2.24 1.34
C ALA A 7 66.08 -2.97 2.08
N PRO A 8 65.98 -3.30 3.40
CA PRO A 8 65.49 -4.66 3.76
C PRO A 8 64.84 -4.87 5.18
N LEU A 9 64.28 -6.08 5.36
CA LEU A 9 63.81 -6.75 6.59
C LEU A 9 64.94 -7.09 7.60
N ILE A 10 64.61 -7.22 8.90
CA ILE A 10 65.35 -8.07 9.87
C ILE A 10 64.38 -8.84 10.79
N LEU A 11 64.75 -10.10 11.08
CA LEU A 11 64.03 -11.17 11.77
C LEU A 11 65.03 -11.87 12.73
N THR A 12 64.73 -12.03 14.02
CA THR A 12 65.46 -12.92 14.99
C THR A 12 64.49 -13.19 16.18
N LYS A 13 63.96 -14.38 16.54
CA LYS A 13 64.47 -15.73 16.92
C LYS A 13 65.36 -15.81 18.18
N THR A 14 64.83 -16.45 19.26
CA THR A 14 65.47 -17.47 20.16
C THR A 14 64.45 -17.99 21.20
N PHE A 15 64.04 -19.27 21.27
CA PHE A 15 64.64 -20.56 21.74
C PHE A 15 64.66 -20.74 23.30
N TRP A 16 63.79 -21.58 23.89
CA TRP A 16 63.93 -23.02 24.33
C TRP A 16 64.60 -23.14 25.74
N THR A 17 64.13 -23.93 26.73
CA THR A 17 64.13 -25.41 26.86
C THR A 17 63.34 -25.87 28.15
N PRO A 18 63.35 -27.16 28.66
CA PRO A 18 62.13 -27.97 28.76
C PRO A 18 61.89 -28.61 30.15
N ARG A 19 60.84 -29.43 30.30
CA ARG A 19 60.93 -30.67 31.11
C ARG A 19 59.85 -31.67 30.68
N VAL A 20 60.31 -32.88 30.38
CA VAL A 20 59.55 -34.08 30.04
C VAL A 20 59.40 -34.91 31.30
N THR A 21 58.19 -35.42 31.57
CA THR A 21 58.01 -36.68 32.30
C THR A 21 56.78 -37.40 31.75
N LEU A 22 57.00 -38.54 31.08
CA LEU A 22 55.96 -39.55 30.84
C LEU A 22 55.52 -40.15 32.18
N ILE A 23 54.25 -40.60 32.31
CA ILE A 23 53.88 -41.92 32.85
C ILE A 23 52.34 -42.13 32.83
N ARG A 24 51.97 -43.32 32.29
CA ARG A 24 50.77 -44.16 32.46
C ARG A 24 49.43 -43.76 31.82
N LEU A 25 49.15 -44.46 30.71
CA LEU A 25 47.83 -44.96 30.31
C LEU A 25 47.09 -45.60 31.49
N ARG A 26 45.87 -45.15 31.77
CA ARG A 26 44.78 -45.97 32.30
C ARG A 26 43.48 -45.55 31.63
N THR A 27 42.97 -46.45 30.80
CA THR A 27 41.62 -46.48 30.24
C THR A 27 40.58 -46.58 31.36
N MET A 28 39.68 -45.61 31.45
CA MET A 28 38.34 -45.82 32.02
C MET A 28 37.37 -44.90 31.27
N MET A 29 36.38 -45.51 30.64
CA MET A 29 35.28 -44.88 29.93
C MET A 29 34.54 -43.92 30.87
N ILE A 30 34.59 -42.62 30.57
CA ILE A 30 33.62 -41.66 31.08
C ILE A 30 32.73 -41.29 29.89
N THR A 31 31.60 -41.98 29.79
CA THR A 31 30.48 -41.60 28.93
C THR A 31 29.94 -40.27 29.42
N LEU A 32 30.43 -39.16 28.85
CA LEU A 32 29.81 -37.86 29.03
C LEU A 32 28.57 -37.82 28.14
N LEU A 33 27.38 -37.91 28.75
CA LEU A 33 26.11 -37.67 28.07
C LEU A 33 26.15 -36.27 27.46
N VAL A 34 26.27 -36.18 26.13
CA VAL A 34 25.96 -34.96 25.40
C VAL A 34 24.44 -34.90 25.31
N LEU A 35 23.80 -34.20 26.24
CA LEU A 35 22.38 -33.88 26.12
C LEU A 35 22.24 -32.79 25.05
N THR A 36 22.15 -33.18 23.78
CA THR A 36 21.78 -32.25 22.71
C THR A 36 20.30 -31.90 22.90
N THR A 37 20.01 -30.83 23.60
CA THR A 37 18.67 -30.23 23.57
C THR A 37 18.50 -29.62 22.18
N LEU A 38 17.87 -30.37 21.27
CA LEU A 38 17.23 -29.76 20.11
C LEU A 38 16.11 -28.88 20.65
N ALA A 39 16.42 -27.60 20.89
CA ALA A 39 15.42 -26.57 21.02
C ALA A 39 14.74 -26.46 19.65
N SER A 40 13.61 -27.13 19.49
CA SER A 40 12.71 -26.95 18.36
C SER A 40 12.31 -25.48 18.32
N LEU A 41 12.97 -24.68 17.46
CA LEU A 41 12.47 -23.37 17.10
C LEU A 41 11.15 -23.62 16.37
N ALA A 42 10.04 -23.59 17.11
CA ALA A 42 8.72 -23.56 16.51
C ALA A 42 8.69 -22.30 15.64
N VAL A 43 8.74 -22.48 14.32
CA VAL A 43 8.49 -21.42 13.36
C VAL A 43 7.03 -21.05 13.54
N THR A 44 6.77 -20.07 14.40
CA THR A 44 5.44 -19.48 14.53
C THR A 44 5.20 -18.69 13.26
N SER A 45 4.54 -19.30 12.28
CA SER A 45 4.02 -18.56 11.13
C SER A 45 3.17 -17.41 11.66
N PRO A 46 3.41 -16.16 11.23
CA PRO A 46 2.57 -15.05 11.66
C PRO A 46 1.14 -15.34 11.20
N VAL A 47 0.24 -15.56 12.17
CA VAL A 47 -1.19 -15.66 11.92
C VAL A 47 -1.63 -14.27 11.48
N LEU A 48 -1.95 -14.11 10.19
CA LEU A 48 -2.51 -12.86 9.68
C LEU A 48 -3.81 -12.57 10.46
N PRO A 49 -4.01 -11.34 10.96
CA PRO A 49 -5.23 -11.00 11.67
C PRO A 49 -6.44 -11.29 10.78
N THR A 50 -7.44 -12.00 11.31
CA THR A 50 -8.71 -12.24 10.60
C THR A 50 -9.39 -10.89 10.37
N GLN A 51 -9.26 -10.35 9.16
CA GLN A 51 -9.85 -9.07 8.80
C GLN A 51 -11.38 -9.21 8.78
N THR A 52 -12.05 -8.62 9.77
CA THR A 52 -13.51 -8.51 9.78
C THR A 52 -13.94 -7.47 8.74
N TRP A 53 -15.00 -7.78 7.99
CA TRP A 53 -15.50 -6.93 6.92
C TRP A 53 -16.83 -6.28 7.29
N PRO A 54 -17.03 -4.97 7.05
CA PRO A 54 -16.04 -4.01 6.55
C PRO A 54 -15.03 -3.58 7.63
N PRO A 55 -13.82 -3.11 7.26
CA PRO A 55 -12.87 -2.53 8.20
C PRO A 55 -13.49 -1.35 8.97
N ALA A 56 -13.05 -1.10 10.20
CA ALA A 56 -13.62 -0.05 11.04
C ALA A 56 -13.61 1.35 10.38
N PHE A 57 -12.55 1.66 9.62
CA PHE A 57 -12.42 2.93 8.90
C PHE A 57 -13.43 3.13 7.77
N CYS A 58 -14.18 2.09 7.37
CA CYS A 58 -15.30 2.21 6.42
C CYS A 58 -16.58 2.74 7.06
N ASN A 59 -16.59 3.04 8.38
CA ASN A 59 -17.73 3.65 9.08
C ASN A 59 -19.06 2.88 8.90
N LYS A 60 -19.00 1.54 8.90
CA LYS A 60 -20.13 0.62 8.66
C LYS A 60 -20.73 0.68 7.24
N LEU A 61 -20.13 1.44 6.32
CA LEU A 61 -20.50 1.43 4.92
C LEU A 61 -19.84 0.24 4.22
N GLU A 62 -20.45 -0.19 3.11
CA GLU A 62 -19.80 -1.15 2.23
C GLU A 62 -18.56 -0.53 1.60
N CYS A 63 -17.53 -1.35 1.44
CA CYS A 63 -16.23 -0.99 0.87
C CYS A 63 -15.78 -2.02 -0.17
N PRO A 64 -14.86 -1.66 -1.07
CA PRO A 64 -14.24 -2.61 -1.99
C PRO A 64 -13.39 -3.64 -1.22
N LYS A 65 -13.71 -4.93 -1.39
CA LYS A 65 -13.00 -6.04 -0.73
C LYS A 65 -11.58 -6.19 -1.25
N TYR A 66 -10.64 -6.34 -0.32
CA TYR A 66 -9.24 -6.62 -0.63
C TYR A 66 -8.65 -7.69 0.28
N THR A 67 -7.46 -8.17 -0.08
CA THR A 67 -6.60 -8.99 0.78
C THR A 67 -5.25 -8.30 0.90
N THR A 68 -4.78 -8.08 2.13
CA THR A 68 -3.43 -7.54 2.38
C THR A 68 -2.40 -8.63 2.14
N VAL A 69 -1.52 -8.40 1.17
CA VAL A 69 -0.40 -9.29 0.82
C VAL A 69 0.78 -9.03 1.74
N LYS A 70 1.07 -7.75 1.98
CA LYS A 70 2.23 -7.31 2.74
C LYS A 70 1.92 -6.00 3.46
N THR A 71 2.38 -5.88 4.69
CA THR A 71 2.38 -4.62 5.43
C THR A 71 3.83 -4.25 5.73
N THR A 72 4.20 -3.01 5.41
CA THR A 72 5.49 -2.43 5.77
C THR A 72 5.29 -1.28 6.74
N LYS A 73 6.39 -0.64 7.18
CA LYS A 73 6.30 0.61 7.94
C LYS A 73 5.66 1.74 7.11
N ASP A 74 5.83 1.71 5.79
CA ASP A 74 5.56 2.86 4.92
C ASP A 74 4.26 2.72 4.11
N TYR A 75 3.85 1.49 3.80
CA TYR A 75 2.66 1.16 3.00
C TYR A 75 2.18 -0.28 3.19
N GLU A 76 0.96 -0.56 2.74
CA GLU A 76 0.40 -1.90 2.54
C GLU A 76 0.32 -2.26 1.06
N GLU A 77 0.63 -3.50 0.68
CA GLU A 77 0.29 -4.07 -0.62
C GLU A 77 -1.02 -4.84 -0.48
N ARG A 78 -2.05 -4.42 -1.22
CA ARG A 78 -3.40 -4.97 -1.17
C ARG A 78 -3.85 -5.43 -2.56
N ILE A 79 -4.46 -6.61 -2.64
CA ILE A 79 -5.13 -7.09 -3.85
C ILE A 79 -6.62 -6.79 -3.72
N TYR A 80 -7.11 -5.84 -4.51
CA TYR A 80 -8.53 -5.50 -4.59
C TYR A 80 -9.23 -6.40 -5.59
N LYS A 81 -10.42 -6.92 -5.23
CA LYS A 81 -11.25 -7.70 -6.15
C LYS A 81 -11.81 -6.83 -7.27
N ALA A 82 -12.06 -7.43 -8.43
CA ALA A 82 -12.78 -6.77 -9.51
C ALA A 82 -14.16 -6.29 -9.02
N ALA A 83 -14.53 -5.07 -9.38
CA ALA A 83 -15.80 -4.47 -9.00
C ALA A 83 -16.20 -3.33 -9.95
N LYS A 84 -17.50 -3.07 -10.03
CA LYS A 84 -18.04 -1.90 -10.69
C LYS A 84 -18.09 -0.72 -9.72
N TRP A 85 -17.73 0.43 -10.25
CA TRP A 85 -17.86 1.74 -9.63
C TRP A 85 -18.80 2.59 -10.48
N THR A 86 -19.40 3.61 -9.90
CA THR A 86 -20.05 4.67 -10.67
C THR A 86 -19.15 5.89 -10.64
N SER A 87 -18.79 6.41 -11.81
CA SER A 87 -17.76 7.42 -11.96
C SER A 87 -18.23 8.60 -12.79
N THR A 88 -17.54 9.73 -12.61
CA THR A 88 -17.63 10.92 -13.45
C THR A 88 -16.24 11.53 -13.58
N ILE A 89 -15.99 12.22 -14.69
CA ILE A 89 -14.70 12.86 -14.97
C ILE A 89 -14.87 14.37 -14.87
N VAL A 90 -14.02 15.01 -14.08
CA VAL A 90 -13.93 16.46 -13.96
C VAL A 90 -12.51 16.89 -14.33
N SER A 91 -12.37 17.96 -15.11
CA SER A 91 -11.07 18.40 -15.61
C SER A 91 -10.93 19.92 -15.60
N GLY A 92 -9.68 20.40 -15.53
CA GLY A 92 -9.37 21.83 -15.65
C GLY A 92 -9.69 22.66 -14.41
N MET A 93 -9.68 22.05 -13.23
CA MET A 93 -9.87 22.70 -11.93
C MET A 93 -8.84 22.15 -10.93
N GLU A 94 -8.73 22.80 -9.78
CA GLU A 94 -7.96 22.24 -8.65
C GLU A 94 -8.66 21.01 -8.05
N TYR A 95 -7.92 20.22 -7.26
CA TYR A 95 -8.39 18.94 -6.74
C TYR A 95 -9.68 19.05 -5.93
N ASN A 96 -9.74 19.94 -4.92
CA ASN A 96 -10.88 20.06 -4.02
C ASN A 96 -12.21 20.41 -4.74
N PRO A 97 -12.28 21.46 -5.59
CA PRO A 97 -13.50 21.74 -6.33
C PRO A 97 -13.86 20.62 -7.31
N ALA A 98 -12.87 19.96 -7.93
CA ALA A 98 -13.14 18.84 -8.85
C ALA A 98 -13.77 17.64 -8.13
N VAL A 99 -13.24 17.27 -6.96
CA VAL A 99 -13.81 16.19 -6.14
C VAL A 99 -15.19 16.57 -5.63
N SER A 100 -15.41 17.82 -5.21
CA SER A 100 -16.72 18.28 -4.74
C SER A 100 -17.77 18.25 -5.86
N GLU A 101 -17.42 18.71 -7.07
CA GLU A 101 -18.32 18.65 -8.22
C GLU A 101 -18.66 17.21 -8.59
N GLY A 102 -17.64 16.36 -8.72
CA GLY A 102 -17.82 14.95 -9.05
C GLY A 102 -18.66 14.21 -8.00
N PHE A 103 -18.41 14.50 -6.71
CA PHE A 103 -19.21 13.97 -5.61
C PHE A 103 -20.68 14.35 -5.76
N MET A 104 -21.01 15.62 -6.04
CA MET A 104 -22.40 16.05 -6.15
C MET A 104 -23.13 15.41 -7.34
N LYS A 105 -22.43 15.20 -8.46
CA LYS A 105 -22.98 14.45 -9.61
C LYS A 105 -23.32 13.01 -9.25
N LEU A 106 -22.39 12.32 -8.58
CA LEU A 106 -22.59 10.94 -8.13
C LEU A 106 -23.62 10.83 -7.00
N PHE A 107 -23.69 11.83 -6.12
CA PHE A 107 -24.69 11.92 -5.07
C PHE A 107 -26.09 12.04 -5.66
N SER A 108 -26.28 12.91 -6.66
CA SER A 108 -27.55 13.00 -7.39
C SER A 108 -27.95 11.65 -8.02
N TYR A 109 -26.99 10.90 -8.57
CA TYR A 109 -27.23 9.57 -9.14
C TYR A 109 -27.77 8.57 -8.11
N ILE A 110 -27.15 8.48 -6.92
CA ILE A 110 -27.59 7.57 -5.86
C ILE A 110 -28.90 8.03 -5.20
N GLU A 111 -29.25 9.32 -5.26
CA GLU A 111 -30.52 9.88 -4.78
C GLU A 111 -31.66 9.78 -5.82
N GLY A 112 -31.52 8.95 -6.85
CA GLY A 112 -32.59 8.66 -7.81
C GLY A 112 -32.44 9.30 -9.19
N ASN A 113 -31.35 10.01 -9.49
CA ASN A 113 -31.04 10.46 -10.85
C ASN A 113 -30.46 9.35 -11.75
N ASN A 114 -31.12 8.21 -11.75
CA ASN A 114 -30.85 7.03 -12.56
C ASN A 114 -32.13 6.58 -13.25
N LYS A 115 -32.03 5.74 -14.28
CA LYS A 115 -33.18 5.33 -15.11
C LYS A 115 -34.24 4.57 -14.30
N LYS A 116 -33.85 3.92 -13.20
CA LYS A 116 -34.74 3.17 -12.31
C LYS A 116 -35.39 4.05 -11.22
N LYS A 117 -35.00 5.33 -11.09
CA LYS A 117 -35.38 6.22 -9.98
C LYS A 117 -35.11 5.61 -8.59
N ALA A 118 -34.13 4.72 -8.53
CA ALA A 118 -33.79 3.99 -7.32
C ALA A 118 -32.92 4.84 -6.39
N VAL A 119 -33.17 4.77 -5.09
CA VAL A 119 -32.26 5.29 -4.08
C VAL A 119 -31.24 4.20 -3.75
N ILE A 120 -29.96 4.49 -3.93
CA ILE A 120 -28.85 3.56 -3.77
C ILE A 120 -28.11 3.92 -2.47
N PRO A 121 -27.82 2.94 -1.58
CA PRO A 121 -27.06 3.22 -0.36
C PRO A 121 -25.68 3.80 -0.65
N MET A 122 -25.26 4.78 0.16
CA MET A 122 -23.90 5.32 0.13
C MET A 122 -22.88 4.23 0.52
N THR A 123 -21.71 4.27 -0.10
CA THR A 123 -20.57 3.37 0.16
C THR A 123 -19.32 4.18 0.49
N ALA A 124 -18.26 3.52 0.95
CA ALA A 124 -16.93 4.11 1.09
C ALA A 124 -15.88 3.31 0.29
N PRO A 125 -14.71 3.90 0.00
CA PRO A 125 -14.43 5.33 0.02
C PRO A 125 -15.07 6.06 -1.17
N VAL A 126 -15.04 7.39 -1.14
CA VAL A 126 -15.03 8.19 -2.37
C VAL A 126 -13.61 8.12 -2.92
N ALA A 127 -13.44 7.46 -4.06
CA ALA A 127 -12.15 7.28 -4.71
C ALA A 127 -11.99 8.26 -5.88
N THR A 128 -10.86 8.95 -5.98
CA THR A 128 -10.57 9.85 -7.09
C THR A 128 -9.27 9.44 -7.76
N LYS A 129 -9.33 9.04 -9.04
CA LYS A 129 -8.14 8.88 -9.87
C LYS A 129 -7.64 10.27 -10.27
N VAL A 130 -6.40 10.58 -9.92
CA VAL A 130 -5.72 11.83 -10.32
C VAL A 130 -4.77 11.52 -11.46
N GLU A 131 -5.11 11.98 -12.66
CA GLU A 131 -4.31 11.82 -13.87
C GLU A 131 -3.74 13.17 -14.28
N HIS A 132 -2.44 13.36 -14.09
CA HIS A 132 -1.79 14.61 -14.45
C HIS A 132 -1.67 14.74 -15.97
N GLY A 133 -2.09 15.90 -16.50
CA GLY A 133 -1.91 16.21 -17.91
C GLY A 133 -0.42 16.29 -18.27
N GLN A 134 -0.02 15.69 -19.41
CA GLN A 134 1.36 15.75 -19.87
C GLN A 134 1.63 17.01 -20.68
N GLY A 135 2.30 18.00 -20.08
CA GLY A 135 2.76 19.21 -20.75
C GLY A 135 2.08 20.49 -20.24
N PRO A 136 2.59 21.68 -20.63
CA PRO A 136 2.22 22.97 -20.01
C PRO A 136 0.76 23.39 -20.22
N TYR A 137 0.05 22.73 -21.14
CA TYR A 137 -1.35 23.05 -21.49
C TYR A 137 -2.32 21.92 -21.14
N CYS A 138 -1.83 20.81 -20.59
CA CYS A 138 -2.66 19.65 -20.31
C CYS A 138 -3.29 19.75 -18.92
N LYS A 139 -4.62 19.62 -18.89
CA LYS A 139 -5.40 19.67 -17.66
C LYS A 139 -5.24 18.35 -16.89
N THR A 140 -5.20 18.44 -15.57
CA THR A 140 -5.38 17.27 -14.70
C THR A 140 -6.82 16.77 -14.84
N ASN A 141 -6.98 15.47 -15.02
CA ASN A 141 -8.27 14.79 -15.02
C ASN A 141 -8.48 14.13 -13.66
N PHE A 142 -9.68 14.31 -13.11
CA PHE A 142 -10.12 13.72 -11.85
C PHE A 142 -11.29 12.79 -12.15
N THR A 143 -11.06 11.48 -12.04
CA THR A 143 -12.15 10.50 -12.14
C THR A 143 -12.65 10.17 -10.74
N VAL A 144 -13.71 10.86 -10.31
CA VAL A 144 -14.35 10.66 -9.01
C VAL A 144 -15.27 9.45 -9.10
N SER A 145 -15.25 8.58 -8.10
CA SER A 145 -15.92 7.27 -8.15
C SER A 145 -16.55 6.88 -6.80
N PHE A 146 -17.78 6.35 -6.86
CA PHE A 146 -18.44 5.66 -5.75
C PHE A 146 -18.44 4.16 -6.01
N PHE A 147 -18.15 3.39 -4.96
CA PHE A 147 -18.25 1.93 -5.03
C PHE A 147 -19.72 1.55 -5.23
N VAL A 148 -20.02 0.64 -6.17
CA VAL A 148 -21.40 0.16 -6.31
C VAL A 148 -21.67 -0.84 -5.17
N PRO A 149 -22.77 -0.74 -4.42
CA PRO A 149 -23.12 -1.71 -3.38
C PRO A 149 -23.11 -3.15 -3.91
N PHE A 150 -22.79 -4.12 -3.06
CA PHE A 150 -22.67 -5.53 -3.46
C PHE A 150 -23.95 -6.09 -4.09
N ALA A 151 -25.12 -5.63 -3.65
CA ALA A 151 -26.41 -6.02 -4.21
C ALA A 151 -26.58 -5.61 -5.69
N ASP A 152 -25.97 -4.49 -6.09
CA ASP A 152 -26.13 -3.88 -7.42
C ASP A 152 -24.93 -4.16 -8.35
N GLN A 153 -23.87 -4.84 -7.89
CA GLN A 153 -22.67 -5.13 -8.68
C GLN A 153 -22.97 -5.84 -10.02
N ALA A 154 -24.00 -6.68 -10.06
CA ALA A 154 -24.39 -7.40 -11.28
C ALA A 154 -25.02 -6.45 -12.33
N ASP A 155 -25.92 -5.55 -11.91
CA ASP A 155 -26.66 -4.64 -12.79
C ASP A 155 -26.90 -3.28 -12.10
N PRO A 156 -25.88 -2.40 -12.04
CA PRO A 156 -26.02 -1.08 -11.43
C PRO A 156 -27.09 -0.27 -12.17
N PRO A 157 -27.96 0.49 -11.48
CA PRO A 157 -28.91 1.36 -12.15
C PRO A 157 -28.25 2.26 -13.20
N GLN A 158 -28.76 2.28 -14.43
CA GLN A 158 -28.14 3.10 -15.46
C GLN A 158 -28.25 4.60 -15.10
N PRO A 159 -27.18 5.40 -15.20
CA PRO A 159 -27.24 6.83 -14.94
C PRO A 159 -28.18 7.56 -15.91
N SER A 160 -28.84 8.61 -15.44
CA SER A 160 -29.63 9.49 -16.31
C SER A 160 -28.80 10.62 -16.92
N ALA A 161 -27.78 11.09 -16.19
CA ALA A 161 -26.84 12.10 -16.65
C ALA A 161 -25.82 11.48 -17.63
N ALA A 162 -25.44 12.23 -18.67
CA ALA A 162 -24.54 11.73 -19.72
C ALA A 162 -23.07 11.64 -19.28
N ASP A 163 -22.68 12.40 -18.27
CA ASP A 163 -21.31 12.49 -17.72
C ASP A 163 -21.09 11.60 -16.49
N VAL A 164 -22.08 10.76 -16.15
CA VAL A 164 -21.98 9.73 -15.12
C VAL A 164 -22.08 8.36 -15.79
N PHE A 165 -21.15 7.47 -15.47
CA PHE A 165 -21.04 6.16 -16.13
C PHE A 165 -20.65 5.06 -15.15
N THR A 166 -21.02 3.82 -15.49
CA THR A 166 -20.50 2.64 -14.79
C THR A 166 -19.08 2.36 -15.25
N ASN A 167 -18.16 2.23 -14.31
CA ASN A 167 -16.74 2.01 -14.51
C ASN A 167 -16.33 0.65 -13.92
N PRO A 168 -16.25 -0.43 -14.73
CA PRO A 168 -15.76 -1.72 -14.28
C PRO A 168 -14.25 -1.66 -14.08
N LEU A 169 -13.80 -1.86 -12.84
CA LEU A 169 -12.39 -1.97 -12.52
C LEU A 169 -12.02 -3.45 -12.36
N PRO A 170 -10.96 -3.93 -13.03
CA PRO A 170 -10.50 -5.31 -12.87
C PRO A 170 -9.90 -5.52 -11.48
N GLN A 171 -9.58 -6.78 -11.17
CA GLN A 171 -8.73 -7.07 -10.02
C GLN A 171 -7.41 -6.31 -10.18
N MET A 172 -6.96 -5.64 -9.12
CA MET A 172 -5.74 -4.84 -9.16
C MET A 172 -4.94 -5.00 -7.86
N THR A 173 -3.62 -4.88 -7.98
CA THR A 173 -2.75 -4.78 -6.81
C THR A 173 -2.42 -3.32 -6.57
N ALA A 174 -2.68 -2.84 -5.37
CA ALA A 174 -2.46 -1.45 -4.98
C ALA A 174 -1.46 -1.38 -3.81
N PHE A 175 -0.57 -0.39 -3.86
CA PHE A 175 0.23 0.04 -2.74
C PHE A 175 -0.48 1.19 -2.06
N VAL A 176 -0.77 1.05 -0.77
CA VAL A 176 -1.63 1.97 -0.01
C VAL A 176 -0.86 2.61 1.13
N LYS A 177 -0.90 3.94 1.18
CA LYS A 177 -0.44 4.73 2.34
C LYS A 177 -1.62 5.46 2.96
N SER A 178 -1.87 5.21 4.25
CA SER A 178 -2.95 5.85 5.01
C SER A 178 -2.45 7.03 5.84
N PHE A 179 -3.31 8.02 6.04
CA PHE A 179 -3.07 9.15 6.93
C PHE A 179 -4.38 9.67 7.54
N GLY A 180 -4.26 10.38 8.67
CA GLY A 180 -5.41 10.88 9.41
C GLY A 180 -5.72 12.37 9.17
N GLY A 181 -6.78 12.85 9.82
CA GLY A 181 -7.13 14.27 9.83
C GLY A 181 -7.94 14.75 8.62
N PHE A 182 -8.15 16.06 8.54
CA PHE A 182 -8.80 16.70 7.41
C PHE A 182 -7.80 16.88 6.28
N ALA A 183 -7.88 16.01 5.27
CA ALA A 183 -6.99 16.06 4.13
C ALA A 183 -7.20 17.33 3.32
N LYS A 184 -6.17 18.17 3.28
CA LYS A 184 -6.02 19.29 2.34
C LYS A 184 -5.31 18.79 1.10
N GLU A 185 -5.35 19.59 0.04
CA GLU A 185 -4.69 19.27 -1.22
C GLU A 185 -3.21 18.89 -1.04
N LYS A 186 -2.50 19.67 -0.21
CA LYS A 186 -1.11 19.42 0.15
C LYS A 186 -0.89 18.06 0.83
N ASP A 187 -1.81 17.62 1.69
CA ASP A 187 -1.66 16.34 2.40
C ASP A 187 -1.76 15.16 1.42
N TRP A 188 -2.62 15.26 0.40
CA TRP A 188 -2.72 14.26 -0.66
C TRP A 188 -1.43 14.17 -1.48
N THR A 189 -0.88 15.32 -1.90
CA THR A 189 0.31 15.37 -2.74
C THR A 189 1.57 14.94 -1.98
N GLU A 190 1.75 15.38 -0.73
CA GLU A 190 2.87 14.95 0.10
C GLU A 190 2.81 13.45 0.43
N THR A 191 1.60 12.91 0.70
CA THR A 191 1.42 11.47 0.93
C THR A 191 1.71 10.66 -0.33
N ALA A 192 1.25 11.12 -1.51
CA ALA A 192 1.54 10.49 -2.79
C ALA A 192 3.04 10.48 -3.07
N GLN A 193 3.73 11.61 -2.87
CA GLN A 193 5.18 11.70 -3.04
C GLN A 193 5.92 10.74 -2.10
N ALA A 194 5.58 10.73 -0.81
CA ALA A 194 6.22 9.85 0.17
C ALA A 194 6.01 8.36 -0.15
N LEU A 195 4.83 7.99 -0.68
CA LEU A 195 4.57 6.63 -1.13
C LEU A 195 5.40 6.30 -2.39
N ALA A 196 5.42 7.18 -3.39
CA ALA A 196 6.23 7.02 -4.59
C ALA A 196 7.73 6.81 -4.26
N GLU A 197 8.29 7.65 -3.39
CA GLU A 197 9.68 7.53 -2.92
C GLU A 197 9.93 6.18 -2.23
N SER A 198 8.97 5.69 -1.43
CA SER A 198 9.08 4.39 -0.76
C SER A 198 9.09 3.22 -1.76
N LEU A 199 8.28 3.31 -2.82
CA LEU A 199 8.21 2.30 -3.87
C LEU A 199 9.45 2.33 -4.77
N ASP A 200 9.92 3.52 -5.12
CA ASP A 200 11.13 3.71 -5.93
C ASP A 200 12.38 3.21 -5.19
N ASN A 201 12.53 3.52 -3.90
CA ASN A 201 13.62 2.99 -3.06
C ASN A 201 13.58 1.47 -2.94
N ALA A 202 12.39 0.87 -2.99
CA ALA A 202 12.20 -0.57 -2.99
C ALA A 202 12.33 -1.22 -4.39
N THR A 203 12.58 -0.41 -5.44
CA THR A 203 12.64 -0.86 -6.85
C THR A 203 11.36 -1.60 -7.29
N ILE A 204 10.20 -1.11 -6.85
CA ILE A 204 8.90 -1.68 -7.18
C ILE A 204 8.31 -0.95 -8.39
N SER A 205 7.84 -1.71 -9.39
CA SER A 205 7.15 -1.15 -10.56
C SER A 205 5.69 -0.78 -10.25
N TYR A 206 5.29 0.43 -10.62
CA TYR A 206 3.93 0.94 -10.46
C TYR A 206 3.60 2.00 -11.54
N HIS A 207 2.32 2.24 -11.77
CA HIS A 207 1.84 3.29 -12.66
C HIS A 207 2.16 4.67 -12.09
N LYS A 208 3.04 5.43 -12.76
CA LYS A 208 3.49 6.77 -12.32
C LYS A 208 2.64 7.91 -12.89
N ASP A 209 1.84 7.61 -13.91
CA ASP A 209 0.98 8.54 -14.63
C ASP A 209 -0.29 8.92 -13.84
N PHE A 210 -0.66 8.13 -12.84
CA PHE A 210 -1.78 8.43 -11.96
C PHE A 210 -1.62 7.82 -10.56
N TYR A 211 -2.39 8.35 -9.62
CA TYR A 211 -2.64 7.74 -8.33
C TYR A 211 -4.12 7.87 -7.97
N TYR A 212 -4.57 7.12 -6.96
CA TYR A 212 -5.88 7.31 -6.37
C TYR A 212 -5.77 8.00 -5.02
N THR A 213 -6.70 8.90 -4.73
CA THR A 213 -7.03 9.29 -3.36
C THR A 213 -8.31 8.55 -2.94
N ALA A 214 -8.42 8.23 -1.65
CA ALA A 214 -9.59 7.57 -1.09
C ALA A 214 -9.97 8.23 0.24
N GLY A 215 -11.12 8.92 0.25
CA GLY A 215 -11.70 9.53 1.44
C GLY A 215 -12.85 8.70 2.00
N TYR A 216 -12.75 8.28 3.26
CA TYR A 216 -13.71 7.35 3.86
C TYR A 216 -14.77 8.01 4.75
N ASN A 217 -14.54 9.26 5.19
CA ASN A 217 -15.34 9.88 6.23
C ASN A 217 -16.21 11.02 5.69
N SER A 218 -17.44 11.09 6.19
CA SER A 218 -18.38 12.20 5.95
C SER A 218 -17.75 13.55 6.32
N PRO A 219 -18.09 14.66 5.62
CA PRO A 219 -17.59 16.00 5.95
C PRO A 219 -17.91 16.43 7.40
N PHE A 220 -18.94 15.87 8.04
CA PHE A 220 -19.32 16.18 9.42
C PHE A 220 -18.56 15.39 10.49
N GLN A 221 -17.76 14.39 10.11
CA GLN A 221 -16.96 13.61 11.06
C GLN A 221 -15.68 14.37 11.44
N LEU A 222 -15.56 14.76 12.71
CA LEU A 222 -14.46 15.61 13.20
C LEU A 222 -13.22 14.82 13.66
N PHE A 223 -13.37 13.57 14.11
CA PHE A 223 -12.30 12.74 14.68
C PHE A 223 -12.18 11.38 13.95
N ASP A 224 -11.04 10.70 14.13
CA ASP A 224 -10.74 9.38 13.55
C ASP A 224 -10.99 9.29 12.04
N ARG A 225 -10.59 10.36 11.33
CA ARG A 225 -10.63 10.40 9.88
C ARG A 225 -9.54 9.49 9.30
N HIS A 226 -9.87 8.75 8.27
CA HIS A 226 -9.01 7.84 7.53
C HIS A 226 -9.03 8.23 6.06
N ASN A 227 -7.85 8.54 5.54
CA ASN A 227 -7.61 8.89 4.15
C ASN A 227 -6.49 8.00 3.62
N GLU A 228 -6.54 7.67 2.34
CA GLU A 228 -5.51 6.84 1.71
C GLU A 228 -5.09 7.38 0.34
N VAL A 229 -3.82 7.16 0.00
CA VAL A 229 -3.30 7.29 -1.37
C VAL A 229 -2.90 5.92 -1.89
N TRP A 230 -3.29 5.60 -3.12
CA TRP A 230 -3.00 4.33 -3.77
C TRP A 230 -2.21 4.52 -5.06
N PHE A 231 -1.10 3.79 -5.21
CA PHE A 231 -0.50 3.53 -6.52
C PHE A 231 -0.83 2.12 -6.98
N ILE A 232 -1.10 1.95 -8.27
CA ILE A 232 -1.41 0.64 -8.84
C ILE A 232 -0.13 0.01 -9.36
N LYS A 233 0.10 -1.26 -8.99
CA LYS A 233 1.23 -2.06 -9.48
C LYS A 233 1.20 -2.12 -11.00
N ALA A 234 2.35 -1.90 -11.62
CA ALA A 234 2.53 -2.06 -13.06
C ALA A 234 2.96 -3.52 -13.34
N ASP A 235 2.57 -4.01 -14.51
CA ASP A 235 2.95 -5.34 -15.00
C ASP A 235 4.46 -5.48 -15.26
#